data_AF-A0A2P5XMB8-F1
#
_entry.id   AF-A0A2P5XMB8-F1
#
_cell.length_a   1.000
_cell.length_b   1.000
_cell.length_c   1.000
_cell.angle_alpha   90.00
_cell.angle_beta   90.00
_cell.angle_gamma   90.00
#
_symmetry.space_group_name_H-M   'P 1'
#
loop_
_entity.id
_entity.type
_entity.pdbx_description
1 polymer ?
#
loop_
_entity_poly.entity_id
_entity_poly.type
_entity_poly.pdbx_seq_one_letter_code
_entity_poly.pdbx_strand_id
1 'polypeptide(L)'
;MANNTKWCNKRGVSVSQRRETLIKGLALLPLVVFGGTTISEAREVEVGSYLPPSPSDPSFVVFKASPKDTPALRAGNVQPYQFLIPPTWKQSRVANILSGNYCQPKCAEPWVEVKFEDEKQGKIQVVASPLIRLTNKPNASIEEIGNPEKVIASLGPFVTGNSYDPDELLETSVEKRGQQTVK
;
A
#
# COMPACT_ATOMS: atom_id res chain seq x y z
N MET A 1 -55.05 20.87 3.70
CA MET A 1 -55.40 20.49 2.32
C MET A 1 -55.15 19.00 2.18
N ALA A 2 -56.23 18.23 2.06
CA ALA A 2 -56.20 16.79 1.86
C ALA A 2 -56.72 16.49 0.44
N ASN A 3 -56.01 15.63 -0.29
CA ASN A 3 -56.48 14.90 -1.48
C ASN A 3 -55.85 13.50 -1.34
N ASN A 4 -56.53 12.47 -0.83
CA ASN A 4 -57.73 11.75 -1.28
C ASN A 4 -57.45 10.78 -2.47
N THR A 5 -57.72 9.49 -2.19
CA THR A 5 -58.25 8.45 -3.11
C THR A 5 -57.33 7.89 -4.22
N LYS A 6 -57.35 6.61 -4.64
CA LYS A 6 -58.22 5.45 -4.36
C LYS A 6 -57.57 4.16 -4.94
N TRP A 7 -57.60 3.07 -4.15
CA TRP A 7 -58.09 1.71 -4.47
C TRP A 7 -57.36 0.81 -5.51
N CYS A 8 -56.89 -0.39 -5.12
CA CYS A 8 -57.58 -1.71 -5.04
C CYS A 8 -57.52 -2.44 -6.42
N ASN A 9 -57.27 -3.74 -6.62
CA ASN A 9 -57.46 -4.92 -5.79
C ASN A 9 -56.91 -6.19 -6.49
N LYS A 10 -56.45 -7.15 -5.68
CA LYS A 10 -56.72 -8.61 -5.71
C LYS A 10 -56.24 -9.57 -6.82
N ARG A 11 -55.63 -10.64 -6.27
CA ARG A 11 -55.77 -12.10 -6.57
C ARG A 11 -55.09 -12.55 -7.87
N GLY A 12 -54.22 -13.54 -7.89
CA GLY A 12 -54.02 -14.70 -7.02
C GLY A 12 -53.80 -15.90 -7.94
N VAL A 13 -53.09 -16.94 -7.49
CA VAL A 13 -53.25 -18.37 -7.82
C VAL A 13 -52.00 -19.10 -7.35
N SER A 14 -52.20 -20.03 -6.42
CA SER A 14 -51.30 -21.12 -6.07
C SER A 14 -51.55 -22.27 -7.05
N VAL A 15 -50.50 -22.90 -7.58
CA VAL A 15 -50.58 -24.24 -8.16
C VAL A 15 -49.41 -25.10 -7.67
N SER A 16 -49.83 -26.28 -7.22
CA SER A 16 -49.12 -27.40 -6.63
C SER A 16 -48.31 -28.23 -7.65
N GLN A 17 -47.35 -29.00 -7.11
CA GLN A 17 -46.86 -30.31 -7.58
C GLN A 17 -46.20 -30.42 -8.95
N ARG A 18 -44.91 -30.83 -8.92
CA ARG A 18 -44.55 -32.24 -9.19
C ARG A 18 -43.15 -32.58 -8.65
N ARG A 19 -43.13 -33.50 -7.69
CA ARG A 19 -41.97 -34.35 -7.39
C ARG A 19 -41.89 -35.45 -8.46
N GLU A 20 -40.73 -36.11 -8.49
CA GLU A 20 -40.31 -37.25 -9.34
C GLU A 20 -39.61 -36.79 -10.63
N THR A 21 -38.34 -37.14 -10.87
CA THR A 21 -37.88 -38.52 -11.01
C THR A 21 -36.44 -38.76 -10.50
N LEU A 22 -36.27 -39.92 -9.88
CA LEU A 22 -35.00 -40.64 -9.72
C LEU A 22 -34.43 -40.99 -11.11
N ILE A 23 -33.23 -40.54 -11.42
CA ILE A 23 -32.33 -41.28 -12.32
C ILE A 23 -31.02 -41.50 -11.58
N LYS A 24 -30.86 -42.74 -11.14
CA LYS A 24 -29.59 -43.36 -10.77
C LYS A 24 -28.70 -43.31 -12.00
N GLY A 25 -27.70 -42.43 -11.98
CA GLY A 25 -26.63 -42.38 -12.96
C GLY A 25 -25.29 -42.36 -12.25
N LEU A 26 -24.79 -43.53 -11.87
CA LEU A 26 -23.45 -43.71 -11.34
C LEU A 26 -22.47 -43.62 -12.52
N ALA A 27 -22.13 -42.40 -12.93
CA ALA A 27 -21.05 -42.17 -13.88
C ALA A 27 -19.75 -41.89 -13.11
N LEU A 28 -18.96 -42.95 -12.90
CA LEU A 28 -17.55 -42.86 -12.53
C LEU A 28 -16.80 -42.17 -13.68
N LEU A 29 -16.59 -40.86 -13.56
CA LEU A 29 -15.68 -40.11 -14.42
C LEU A 29 -14.31 -39.96 -13.73
N PRO A 30 -13.21 -40.06 -14.49
CA PRO A 30 -11.88 -40.27 -13.95
C PRO A 30 -11.45 -39.06 -13.12
N LEU A 31 -10.81 -39.37 -11.99
CA LEU A 31 -10.06 -38.42 -11.18
C LEU A 31 -9.02 -37.75 -12.10
N VAL A 32 -9.37 -36.57 -12.63
CA VAL A 32 -8.39 -35.70 -13.26
C VAL A 32 -7.44 -35.33 -12.13
N VAL A 33 -6.26 -35.93 -12.15
CA VAL A 33 -5.13 -35.54 -11.31
C VAL A 33 -5.01 -34.04 -11.49
N PHE A 34 -5.30 -33.30 -10.41
CA PHE A 34 -4.92 -31.90 -10.30
C PHE A 34 -3.42 -31.88 -10.59
N GLY A 35 -3.05 -31.51 -11.82
CA GLY A 35 -1.71 -31.01 -12.09
C GLY A 35 -1.53 -29.95 -11.04
N GLY A 36 -0.63 -30.23 -10.09
CA GLY A 36 -0.41 -29.39 -8.93
C GLY A 36 -0.38 -27.97 -9.43
N THR A 37 -1.31 -27.14 -8.96
CA THR A 37 -1.23 -25.71 -9.19
C THR A 37 0.20 -25.37 -8.83
N THR A 38 1.00 -24.99 -9.82
CA THR A 38 2.27 -24.35 -9.53
C THR A 38 1.83 -23.14 -8.75
N ILE A 39 1.95 -23.22 -7.43
CA ILE A 39 1.91 -22.03 -6.59
C ILE A 39 3.03 -21.23 -7.22
N SER A 40 2.66 -20.20 -7.99
CA SER A 40 3.60 -19.27 -8.55
C SER A 40 4.29 -18.69 -7.34
N GLU A 41 5.42 -19.29 -6.98
CA GLU A 41 6.26 -18.86 -5.88
C GLU A 41 6.57 -17.42 -6.24
N ALA A 42 5.96 -16.50 -5.50
CA ALA A 42 6.00 -15.08 -5.79
C ALA A 42 7.46 -14.69 -5.66
N ARG A 43 8.19 -14.74 -6.77
CA ARG A 43 9.64 -14.62 -6.78
C ARG A 43 9.95 -13.22 -6.28
N GLU A 44 10.36 -13.13 -5.03
CA GLU A 44 10.99 -11.95 -4.49
C GLU A 44 12.36 -11.87 -5.17
N VAL A 45 12.41 -11.07 -6.23
CA VAL A 45 13.60 -10.93 -7.06
C VAL A 45 14.51 -9.88 -6.42
N GLU A 46 15.79 -10.23 -6.30
CA GLU A 46 16.82 -9.29 -5.85
C GLU A 46 16.90 -8.10 -6.80
N VAL A 47 16.94 -6.90 -6.26
CA VAL A 47 16.89 -5.66 -7.03
C VAL A 47 18.07 -5.52 -8.00
N GLY A 48 19.20 -6.13 -7.66
CA GLY A 48 20.41 -6.18 -8.49
C GLY A 48 20.21 -6.85 -9.84
N SER A 49 19.19 -7.69 -10.01
CA SER A 49 18.97 -8.39 -11.27
C SER A 49 18.25 -7.54 -12.33
N TYR A 50 17.66 -6.40 -11.95
CA TYR A 50 16.84 -5.59 -12.86
C TYR A 50 17.00 -4.07 -12.71
N LEU A 51 17.54 -3.58 -11.59
CA LEU A 51 17.87 -2.17 -11.42
C LEU A 51 19.28 -1.87 -11.93
N PRO A 52 19.51 -0.67 -12.52
CA PRO A 52 20.83 -0.28 -12.97
C PRO A 52 21.77 -0.01 -11.78
N PRO A 53 23.08 -0.29 -11.92
CA PRO A 53 24.07 0.08 -10.92
C PRO A 53 24.17 1.60 -10.77
N SER A 54 24.55 2.05 -9.58
CA SER A 54 24.73 3.48 -9.30
C SER A 54 25.97 4.04 -9.99
N PRO A 55 25.87 5.23 -10.62
CA PRO A 55 27.02 5.86 -11.26
C PRO A 55 28.05 6.38 -10.25
N SER A 56 27.65 6.61 -8.99
CA SER A 56 28.55 7.12 -7.94
C SER A 56 29.22 6.01 -7.12
N ASP A 57 28.54 4.87 -6.94
CA ASP A 57 29.06 3.73 -6.18
C ASP A 57 28.50 2.41 -6.76
N PRO A 58 29.30 1.63 -7.50
CA PRO A 58 28.85 0.38 -8.12
C PRO A 58 28.38 -0.69 -7.13
N SER A 59 28.63 -0.53 -5.82
CA SER A 59 28.16 -1.44 -4.77
C SER A 59 26.65 -1.34 -4.53
N PHE A 60 26.00 -0.31 -5.08
CA PHE A 60 24.57 -0.08 -4.96
C PHE A 60 23.89 -0.03 -6.34
N VAL A 61 22.58 -0.27 -6.36
CA VAL A 61 21.72 -0.01 -7.51
C VAL A 61 20.83 1.21 -7.27
N VAL A 62 20.37 1.83 -8.36
CA VAL A 62 19.50 3.00 -8.30
C VAL A 62 18.05 2.56 -8.49
N PHE A 63 17.23 2.77 -7.46
CA PHE A 63 15.79 2.75 -7.63
C PHE A 63 15.31 4.14 -8.02
N LYS A 64 14.69 4.25 -9.21
CA LYS A 64 14.04 5.46 -9.68
C LYS A 64 12.54 5.23 -9.75
N ALA A 65 11.80 5.92 -8.87
CA ALA A 65 10.36 5.73 -8.79
C ALA A 65 9.69 6.16 -10.11
N SER A 66 8.81 5.30 -10.62
CA SER A 66 7.96 5.59 -11.76
C SER A 66 6.48 5.52 -11.38
N PRO A 67 5.58 6.14 -12.17
CA PRO A 67 4.14 5.98 -11.98
C PRO A 67 3.68 4.52 -12.00
N LYS A 68 4.44 3.58 -12.58
CA LYS A 68 4.06 2.15 -12.50
C LYS A 68 4.20 1.60 -11.09
N ASP A 69 5.19 2.08 -10.35
CA ASP A 69 5.56 1.57 -9.03
C ASP A 69 4.77 2.26 -7.91
N THR A 70 4.37 3.51 -8.14
CA THR A 70 3.99 4.44 -7.07
C THR A 70 2.61 5.06 -7.33
N PRO A 71 1.61 4.75 -6.48
CA PRO A 71 0.27 5.32 -6.61
C PRO A 71 0.28 6.85 -6.57
N ALA A 72 1.13 7.45 -5.72
CA ALA A 72 1.18 8.90 -5.58
C ALA A 72 1.76 9.61 -6.81
N LEU A 73 2.75 9.02 -7.52
CA LEU A 73 3.26 9.60 -8.77
C LEU A 73 2.21 9.51 -9.88
N ARG A 74 1.43 8.42 -9.97
CA ARG A 74 0.31 8.37 -10.95
C ARG A 74 -0.73 9.45 -10.71
N ALA A 75 -0.99 9.75 -9.44
CA ALA A 75 -1.94 10.77 -9.03
C ALA A 75 -1.40 12.20 -9.15
N GLY A 76 -0.08 12.39 -9.32
CA GLY A 76 0.56 13.70 -9.36
C GLY A 76 0.69 14.38 -7.99
N ASN A 77 0.58 13.61 -6.89
CA ASN A 77 0.59 14.14 -5.52
C ASN A 77 1.98 14.20 -4.88
N VAL A 78 2.98 13.55 -5.48
CA VAL A 78 4.37 13.59 -5.03
C VAL A 78 5.28 13.87 -6.21
N GLN A 79 6.46 14.43 -5.92
CA GLN A 79 7.51 14.64 -6.93
C GLN A 79 8.27 13.33 -7.18
N PRO A 80 8.82 13.11 -8.39
CA PRO A 80 9.69 11.98 -8.68
C PRO A 80 10.87 11.92 -7.71
N TYR A 81 11.19 10.72 -7.23
CA TYR A 81 12.28 10.47 -6.30
C TYR A 81 13.10 9.26 -6.72
N GLN A 82 14.32 9.19 -6.19
CA GLN A 82 15.22 8.06 -6.40
C GLN A 82 16.13 7.89 -5.20
N PHE A 83 16.62 6.68 -4.97
CA PHE A 83 17.58 6.38 -3.91
C PHE A 83 18.40 5.14 -4.25
N LEU A 84 19.48 4.95 -3.49
CA LEU A 84 20.39 3.82 -3.64
C LEU A 84 19.97 2.66 -2.74
N ILE A 85 20.05 1.44 -3.25
CA ILE A 85 19.67 0.21 -2.54
C ILE A 85 20.78 -0.84 -2.76
N PRO A 86 21.14 -1.64 -1.75
CA PRO A 86 22.06 -2.75 -1.98
C PRO A 86 21.46 -3.77 -2.96
N PRO A 87 22.25 -4.31 -3.91
CA PRO A 87 21.75 -5.16 -4.98
C PRO A 87 21.10 -6.47 -4.48
N THR A 88 21.50 -6.95 -3.30
CA THR A 88 21.02 -8.21 -2.73
C THR A 88 19.64 -8.10 -2.09
N TRP A 89 19.13 -6.88 -1.89
CA TRP A 89 17.83 -6.66 -1.27
C TRP A 89 16.71 -7.06 -2.23
N LYS A 90 15.55 -7.43 -1.70
CA LYS A 90 14.39 -7.82 -2.49
C LYS A 90 13.31 -6.76 -2.42
N GLN A 91 12.63 -6.51 -3.55
CA GLN A 91 11.45 -5.64 -3.55
C GLN A 91 10.23 -6.41 -3.05
N SER A 92 9.69 -5.99 -1.90
CA SER A 92 8.52 -6.60 -1.29
C SER A 92 7.24 -6.03 -1.87
N ARG A 93 6.18 -6.85 -1.90
CA ARG A 93 4.85 -6.34 -2.21
C ARG A 93 4.29 -5.50 -1.06
N VAL A 94 3.74 -4.35 -1.41
CA VAL A 94 2.94 -3.54 -0.49
C VAL A 94 1.49 -4.02 -0.58
N ALA A 95 0.92 -4.42 0.56
CA ALA A 95 -0.47 -4.82 0.60
C ALA A 95 -1.38 -3.66 0.14
N ASN A 96 -2.42 -3.96 -0.65
CA ASN A 96 -3.25 -2.91 -1.23
C ASN A 96 -3.87 -1.97 -0.16
N ILE A 97 -4.24 -2.52 1.00
CA ILE A 97 -4.78 -1.75 2.13
C ILE A 97 -3.79 -0.74 2.75
N LEU A 98 -2.49 -1.00 2.62
CA LEU A 98 -1.42 -0.12 3.11
C LEU A 98 -0.87 0.79 1.99
N SER A 99 -1.30 0.55 0.75
CA SER A 99 -0.86 1.31 -0.42
C SER A 99 -1.81 2.47 -0.71
N GLY A 100 -1.31 3.49 -1.41
CA GLY A 100 -2.14 4.61 -1.88
C GLY A 100 -3.18 4.22 -2.95
N ASN A 101 -3.23 2.97 -3.42
CA ASN A 101 -4.07 2.59 -4.57
C ASN A 101 -5.57 2.88 -4.39
N TYR A 102 -6.11 2.73 -3.17
CA TYR A 102 -7.54 2.96 -2.91
C TYR A 102 -7.90 4.42 -2.67
N CYS A 103 -6.98 5.21 -2.12
CA CYS A 103 -7.30 6.53 -1.58
C CYS A 103 -6.84 7.68 -2.48
N GLN A 104 -5.93 7.44 -3.44
CA GLN A 104 -5.47 8.49 -4.33
C GLN A 104 -6.63 9.01 -5.21
N PRO A 105 -6.72 10.34 -5.46
CA PRO A 105 -5.77 11.39 -5.08
C PRO A 105 -6.02 12.03 -3.70
N LYS A 106 -6.95 11.50 -2.90
CA LYS A 106 -7.43 12.10 -1.65
C LYS A 106 -7.16 11.21 -0.43
N CYS A 107 -5.93 10.74 -0.31
CA CYS A 107 -5.54 9.95 0.85
C CYS A 107 -5.56 10.80 2.12
N ALA A 108 -6.22 10.27 3.15
CA ALA A 108 -6.36 10.92 4.44
C ALA A 108 -5.38 10.39 5.49
N GLU A 109 -4.79 9.21 5.30
CA GLU A 109 -3.85 8.61 6.23
C GLU A 109 -2.52 8.38 5.52
N PRO A 110 -1.37 8.34 6.21
CA PRO A 110 -0.11 7.94 5.59
C PRO A 110 -0.20 6.55 4.94
N TRP A 111 0.51 6.35 3.82
CA TRP A 111 0.54 5.07 3.10
C TRP A 111 1.95 4.73 2.62
N VAL A 112 2.17 3.45 2.35
CA VAL A 112 3.43 2.93 1.81
C VAL A 112 3.40 2.96 0.28
N GLU A 113 4.42 3.56 -0.33
CA GLU A 113 4.60 3.61 -1.78
C GLU A 113 5.35 2.38 -2.28
N VAL A 114 6.53 2.10 -1.70
CA VAL A 114 7.37 0.95 -2.02
C VAL A 114 8.05 0.41 -0.77
N LYS A 115 8.39 -0.89 -0.78
CA LYS A 115 9.07 -1.59 0.31
C LYS A 115 10.17 -2.49 -0.27
N PHE A 116 11.32 -2.48 0.37
CA PHE A 116 12.45 -3.36 0.09
C PHE A 116 12.92 -4.01 1.39
N GLU A 117 13.33 -5.27 1.36
CA GLU A 117 13.77 -5.99 2.54
C GLU A 117 14.90 -6.98 2.27
N ASP A 118 15.65 -7.24 3.33
CA ASP A 118 16.68 -8.27 3.47
C ASP A 118 16.54 -8.85 4.88
N GLU A 119 16.51 -10.18 4.99
CA GLU A 119 16.23 -10.86 6.26
C GLU A 119 17.25 -10.55 7.37
N LYS A 120 18.48 -10.19 7.00
CA LYS A 120 19.58 -9.92 7.94
C LYS A 120 19.82 -8.43 8.15
N GLN A 121 19.54 -7.60 7.16
CA GLN A 121 19.83 -6.17 7.16
C GLN A 121 18.59 -5.30 7.46
N GLY A 122 17.38 -5.86 7.37
CA GLY A 122 16.14 -5.17 7.72
C GLY A 122 15.33 -4.74 6.49
N LYS A 123 14.70 -3.56 6.55
CA LYS A 123 13.79 -3.07 5.50
C LYS A 123 13.89 -1.56 5.29
N ILE A 124 13.59 -1.14 4.07
CA ILE A 124 13.43 0.26 3.66
C ILE A 124 12.01 0.42 3.12
N GLN A 125 11.32 1.46 3.56
CA GLN A 125 9.97 1.79 3.12
C GLN A 125 9.90 3.25 2.75
N VAL A 126 9.29 3.55 1.61
CA VAL A 126 8.93 4.93 1.27
C VAL A 126 7.49 5.14 1.68
N VAL A 127 7.28 6.10 2.57
CA VAL A 127 5.97 6.46 3.11
C VAL A 127 5.62 7.87 2.67
N ALA A 128 4.41 8.05 2.17
CA ALA A 128 3.89 9.36 1.82
C ALA A 128 2.74 9.73 2.76
N SER A 129 2.68 11.00 3.16
CA SER A 129 1.66 11.51 4.06
C SER A 129 1.27 12.94 3.67
N PRO A 130 -0.02 13.30 3.73
CA PRO A 130 -0.44 14.69 3.65
C PRO A 130 0.05 15.45 4.89
N LEU A 131 0.67 16.63 4.71
CA LEU A 131 1.19 17.43 5.82
C LEU A 131 0.11 17.92 6.78
N ILE A 132 -1.11 18.16 6.27
CA ILE A 132 -2.29 18.49 7.09
C ILE A 132 -2.54 17.44 8.19
N ARG A 133 -2.19 16.17 7.97
CA ARG A 133 -2.37 15.11 8.97
C ARG A 133 -1.32 15.09 10.06
N LEU A 134 -0.14 15.65 9.78
CA LEU A 134 0.95 15.74 10.74
C LEU A 134 0.93 17.07 11.51
N THR A 135 0.27 18.10 10.97
CA THR A 135 0.31 19.47 11.52
C THR A 135 -1.07 20.02 11.94
N ASN A 136 -2.16 19.37 11.51
CA ASN A 136 -3.53 19.89 11.61
C ASN A 136 -3.73 21.27 10.96
N LYS A 137 -2.84 21.70 10.07
CA LYS A 137 -2.94 22.96 9.33
C LYS A 137 -2.92 22.74 7.80
N PRO A 138 -3.82 23.40 7.04
CA PRO A 138 -3.77 23.32 5.58
C PRO A 138 -2.53 24.05 5.06
N ASN A 139 -1.94 23.56 3.97
CA ASN A 139 -0.75 24.13 3.33
C ASN A 139 0.45 24.33 4.27
N ALA A 140 0.55 23.50 5.32
CA ALA A 140 1.66 23.54 6.25
C ALA A 140 2.97 23.17 5.55
N SER A 141 4.08 23.72 6.05
CA SER A 141 5.43 23.31 5.64
C SER A 141 5.98 22.20 6.55
N ILE A 142 7.06 21.52 6.14
CA ILE A 142 7.69 20.46 6.94
C ILE A 142 8.23 21.02 8.26
N GLU A 143 8.66 22.28 8.27
CA GLU A 143 9.18 22.98 9.45
C GLU A 143 8.13 23.06 10.56
N GLU A 144 6.86 23.25 10.18
CA GLU A 144 5.73 23.40 11.12
C GLU A 144 5.43 22.12 11.93
N ILE A 145 5.91 20.96 11.51
CA ILE A 145 5.81 19.73 12.32
C ILE A 145 6.62 19.88 13.63
N GLY A 146 7.71 20.65 13.60
CA GLY A 146 8.61 20.86 14.75
C GLY A 146 9.91 20.06 14.65
N ASN A 147 10.45 19.62 15.78
CA ASN A 147 11.70 18.87 15.85
C ASN A 147 11.56 17.43 15.28
N PRO A 148 12.66 16.74 14.93
CA PRO A 148 12.63 15.38 14.40
C PRO A 148 11.83 14.40 15.27
N GLU A 149 11.88 14.55 16.59
CA GLU A 149 11.11 13.72 17.53
C GLU A 149 9.60 13.87 17.34
N LYS A 150 9.10 15.07 17.02
CA LYS A 150 7.69 15.28 16.68
C LYS A 150 7.33 14.67 15.34
N VAL A 151 8.26 14.63 14.38
CA VAL A 151 8.07 13.93 13.11
C VAL A 151 7.91 12.43 13.38
N ILE A 152 8.81 11.85 14.18
CA ILE A 152 8.77 10.43 14.57
C ILE A 152 7.49 10.14 15.37
N ALA A 153 7.12 10.96 16.34
CA ALA A 153 5.91 10.75 17.14
C ALA A 153 4.62 10.82 16.28
N SER A 154 4.59 11.69 15.27
CA SER A 154 3.42 11.88 14.40
C SER A 154 3.32 10.81 13.30
N LEU A 155 4.44 10.39 12.71
CA LEU A 155 4.48 9.46 11.57
C LEU A 155 4.77 8.01 11.99
N GLY A 156 5.58 7.82 13.03
CA GLY A 156 6.11 6.54 13.50
C GLY A 156 5.05 5.45 13.68
N PRO A 157 3.91 5.71 14.35
CA PRO A 157 2.85 4.70 14.49
C PRO A 157 2.33 4.15 13.16
N PHE A 158 2.36 4.94 12.08
CA PHE A 158 1.94 4.50 10.75
C PHE A 158 3.02 3.66 10.03
N VAL A 159 4.29 3.78 10.44
CA VAL A 159 5.43 3.08 9.83
C VAL A 159 5.74 1.79 10.57
N THR A 160 5.85 1.87 11.90
CA THR A 160 6.31 0.75 12.76
C THR A 160 5.16 0.08 13.52
N GLY A 161 4.02 0.76 13.68
CA GLY A 161 2.93 0.30 14.55
C GLY A 161 3.16 0.58 16.03
N ASN A 162 4.32 1.14 16.40
CA ASN A 162 4.70 1.41 17.79
C ASN A 162 4.69 2.92 18.06
N SER A 163 4.45 3.28 19.32
CA SER A 163 4.66 4.65 19.79
C SER A 163 6.15 4.98 19.89
N TYR A 164 6.48 6.26 19.73
CA TYR A 164 7.82 6.76 19.97
C TYR A 164 8.22 6.61 21.44
N ASP A 165 9.39 6.02 21.69
CA ASP A 165 10.04 5.97 23.00
C ASP A 165 11.28 6.87 23.00
N PRO A 166 11.34 7.93 23.84
CA PRO A 166 12.52 8.80 23.95
C PRO A 166 13.80 8.06 24.33
N ASP A 167 13.72 6.95 25.05
CA ASP A 167 14.89 6.21 25.52
C ASP A 167 15.55 5.39 24.40
N GLU A 168 14.84 5.16 23.28
CA GLU A 168 15.38 4.53 22.07
C GLU A 168 16.11 5.52 21.14
N LEU A 169 16.01 6.83 21.41
CA LEU A 169 16.60 7.86 20.57
C LEU A 169 18.08 8.09 20.90
N LEU A 170 18.94 7.73 19.96
CA LEU A 170 20.39 7.94 20.11
C LEU A 170 20.81 9.37 19.77
N GLU A 171 20.34 9.93 18.65
CA GLU A 171 20.74 11.25 18.15
C GLU A 171 19.71 11.82 17.16
N THR A 172 19.52 13.15 17.15
CA THR A 172 18.74 13.88 16.14
C THR A 172 19.47 15.15 15.71
N SER A 173 19.34 15.51 14.43
CA SER A 173 19.90 16.76 13.90
C SER A 173 18.99 17.33 12.82
N VAL A 174 19.12 18.62 12.52
CA VAL A 174 18.38 19.29 11.45
C VAL A 174 19.38 20.01 10.56
N GLU A 175 19.42 19.66 9.27
CA GLU A 175 20.29 20.24 8.27
C GLU A 175 19.46 20.96 7.19
N LYS A 176 19.85 22.18 6.81
CA LYS A 176 19.23 22.89 5.69
C LYS A 176 20.13 22.79 4.47
N ARG A 177 19.67 22.08 3.44
CA ARG A 177 20.35 21.99 2.14
C ARG A 177 19.59 22.83 1.12
N GLY A 178 19.97 24.10 1.00
CA GLY A 178 19.30 25.04 0.10
C GLY A 178 17.84 25.31 0.52
N GLN A 179 16.88 24.98 -0.36
CA GLN A 179 15.44 25.08 -0.07
C GLN A 179 14.84 23.83 0.59
N GLN A 180 15.65 22.78 0.80
CA GLN A 180 15.20 21.53 1.41
C GLN A 180 15.64 21.48 2.88
N THR A 181 14.69 21.31 3.78
CA THR A 181 14.97 20.96 5.18
C THR A 181 15.06 19.45 5.31
N VAL A 182 16.21 18.98 5.78
CA VAL A 182 16.47 17.58 6.13
C VAL A 182 16.39 17.50 7.67
N LYS A 183 15.47 16.68 8.17
CA LYS A 183 15.24 16.44 9.59
C LYS A 183 15.56 14.99 9.92
#